data_AF-A0AAD8J9F4-F1
#
_entry.id   AF-A0AAD8J9F4-F1
#
_cell.length_a   1.000
_cell.length_b   1.000
_cell.length_c   1.000
_cell.angle_alpha   90.00
_cell.angle_beta   90.00
_cell.angle_gamma   90.00
#
_symmetry.space_group_name_H-M   'P 1'
#
loop_
_entity.id
_entity.type
_entity.pdbx_description
1 polymer ?
#
loop_
_entity_poly.entity_id
_entity_poly.type
_entity_poly.pdbx_seq_one_letter_code
_entity_poly.pdbx_strand_id
1 'polypeptide(L)'
;MRNLLAFVDCRCRIVTLEHNIYFHHIAHAVSHHLNNNCSKAVEILENIEKSEGDVSEEVLLYKISLLEESSNLEKALMELLSKRSIIVDKVTFKEQHISLLVNLDKLDEAKKLYLELLSQNPENYNL
;
A
#
# COMPACT_ATOMS: atom_id res chain seq x y z
N MET A 1 -14.93 7.28 23.75
CA MET A 1 -15.52 7.10 22.41
C MET A 1 -14.52 7.60 21.38
N ARG A 2 -14.17 6.81 20.35
CA ARG A 2 -13.20 7.20 19.32
C ARG A 2 -13.90 8.10 18.28
N ASN A 3 -13.53 9.38 18.18
CA ASN A 3 -14.10 10.31 17.21
C ASN A 3 -13.20 10.42 15.98
N LEU A 4 -13.54 9.70 14.92
CA LEU A 4 -12.74 9.60 13.69
C LEU A 4 -12.88 10.83 12.77
N LEU A 5 -14.07 11.45 12.75
CA LEU A 5 -14.30 12.67 11.97
C LEU A 5 -13.44 13.82 12.49
N ALA A 6 -13.44 14.05 13.82
CA ALA A 6 -12.58 15.05 14.42
C ALA A 6 -11.08 14.75 14.24
N PHE A 7 -10.71 13.46 14.13
CA PHE A 7 -9.33 13.08 13.85
C PHE A 7 -8.89 13.50 12.44
N VAL A 8 -9.74 13.30 11.43
CA VAL A 8 -9.50 13.79 10.06
C VAL A 8 -9.34 15.31 10.05
N ASP A 9 -10.27 16.04 10.68
CA ASP A 9 -10.22 17.51 10.74
C ASP A 9 -8.92 18.02 11.38
N CYS A 10 -8.51 17.41 12.50
CA CYS A 10 -7.25 17.76 13.16
C CYS A 10 -6.04 17.47 12.29
N ARG A 11 -5.99 16.32 11.59
CA ARG A 11 -4.87 16.00 10.70
C ARG A 11 -4.79 16.92 9.49
N CYS A 12 -5.94 17.27 8.89
CA CYS A 12 -6.00 18.24 7.79
C CYS A 12 -5.45 19.61 8.23
N ARG A 13 -5.78 20.08 9.44
CA ARG A 13 -5.25 21.33 9.99
C ARG A 13 -3.73 21.28 10.18
N ILE A 14 -3.21 20.19 10.75
CA ILE A 14 -1.76 20.02 10.95
C ILE A 14 -1.02 20.05 9.61
N VAL A 15 -1.48 19.30 8.61
CA VAL A 15 -0.87 19.30 7.28
C VAL A 15 -0.90 20.69 6.63
N THR A 16 -1.98 21.46 6.85
CA THR A 16 -2.08 22.83 6.31
C THR A 16 -1.05 23.77 6.94
N LEU A 17 -0.79 23.63 8.24
CA LEU A 17 0.16 24.46 8.97
C LEU A 17 1.62 24.06 8.68
N GLU A 18 1.88 22.75 8.57
CA GLU A 18 3.23 22.17 8.51
C GLU A 18 3.39 21.25 7.29
N HIS A 19 3.04 21.76 6.10
CA HIS A 19 2.99 20.98 4.85
C HIS A 19 4.34 20.40 4.39
N ASN A 20 5.47 20.92 4.88
CA ASN A 20 6.80 20.40 4.53
C ASN A 20 7.16 19.11 5.27
N ILE A 21 6.35 18.69 6.26
CA ILE A 21 6.65 17.51 7.06
C ILE A 21 5.95 16.29 6.47
N TYR A 22 6.72 15.44 5.79
CA TYR A 22 6.29 14.19 5.17
C TYR A 22 5.37 13.34 6.06
N PHE A 23 5.76 13.16 7.34
CA PHE A 23 5.00 12.35 8.30
C PHE A 23 3.58 12.86 8.56
N HIS A 24 3.34 14.17 8.47
CA HIS A 24 2.00 14.73 8.67
C HIS A 24 1.04 14.32 7.55
N HIS A 25 1.53 14.22 6.32
CA HIS A 25 0.73 13.76 5.19
C HIS A 25 0.39 12.27 5.30
N ILE A 26 1.34 11.41 5.71
CA ILE A 26 1.05 9.99 5.99
C ILE A 26 -0.05 9.89 7.06
N ALA A 27 0.10 10.63 8.16
CA ALA A 27 -0.86 10.58 9.25
C ALA A 27 -2.25 11.11 8.84
N HIS A 28 -2.30 12.03 7.88
CA HIS A 28 -3.53 12.50 7.26
C HIS A 28 -4.17 11.43 6.35
N ALA A 29 -3.39 10.72 5.54
CA ALA A 29 -3.87 9.57 4.79
C ALA A 29 -4.46 8.49 5.72
N VAL A 30 -3.74 8.14 6.79
CA VAL A 30 -4.22 7.17 7.81
C VAL A 30 -5.53 7.62 8.45
N SER A 31 -5.72 8.92 8.69
CA SER A 31 -6.98 9.42 9.26
C SER A 31 -8.18 9.18 8.33
N HIS A 32 -8.00 9.35 7.02
CA HIS A 32 -9.02 9.03 6.03
C HIS A 32 -9.26 7.53 5.91
N HIS A 33 -8.20 6.72 5.90
CA HIS A 33 -8.32 5.26 5.90
C HIS A 33 -9.16 4.76 7.08
N LEU A 34 -8.83 5.19 8.31
CA LEU A 34 -9.57 4.81 9.51
C LEU A 34 -11.04 5.26 9.48
N ASN A 35 -11.37 6.29 8.71
CA ASN A 35 -12.72 6.77 8.48
C ASN A 35 -13.37 6.13 7.23
N ASN A 36 -12.91 4.95 6.82
CA ASN A 36 -13.38 4.16 5.67
C ASN A 36 -13.31 4.90 4.31
N ASN A 37 -12.37 5.84 4.17
CA ASN A 37 -12.16 6.58 2.93
C ASN A 37 -10.78 6.25 2.33
N CYS A 38 -10.64 5.01 1.87
CA CYS A 38 -9.40 4.51 1.25
C CYS A 38 -9.05 5.29 -0.01
N SER A 39 -10.04 5.67 -0.83
CA SER A 39 -9.81 6.49 -2.04
C SER A 39 -9.13 7.81 -1.72
N LYS A 40 -9.54 8.51 -0.65
CA LYS A 40 -8.91 9.78 -0.27
C LYS A 40 -7.53 9.56 0.34
N ALA A 41 -7.34 8.48 1.10
CA ALA A 41 -6.03 8.10 1.63
C ALA A 41 -5.02 7.86 0.50
N VAL A 42 -5.40 7.11 -0.54
CA VAL A 42 -4.57 6.89 -1.74
C VAL A 42 -4.26 8.20 -2.45
N GLU A 43 -5.24 9.08 -2.66
CA GLU A 43 -5.03 10.38 -3.30
C GLU A 43 -3.98 11.22 -2.54
N ILE A 44 -4.03 11.22 -1.21
CA ILE A 44 -3.04 11.93 -0.38
C ILE A 44 -1.65 11.32 -0.59
N LEU A 45 -1.50 9.99 -0.55
CA LEU A 45 -0.20 9.34 -0.76
C LEU A 45 0.37 9.62 -2.16
N GLU A 46 -0.48 9.61 -3.19
CA GLU A 46 -0.06 9.95 -4.57
C GLU A 46 0.43 11.39 -4.71
N ASN A 47 -0.17 12.33 -3.97
CA ASN A 47 0.26 13.72 -3.98
C ASN A 47 1.61 13.89 -3.28
N ILE A 48 1.87 13.12 -2.21
CA ILE A 48 3.16 13.10 -1.54
C ILE A 48 4.24 12.57 -2.49
N GLU A 49 3.99 11.45 -3.16
CA GLU A 49 4.93 10.86 -4.12
C GLU A 49 5.28 11.82 -5.26
N LYS A 50 4.31 12.62 -5.74
CA LYS A 50 4.58 13.65 -6.75
C LYS A 50 5.46 14.79 -6.23
N SER A 51 5.42 15.08 -4.93
CA SER A 51 6.16 16.18 -4.31
C SER A 51 7.58 15.77 -3.89
N GLU A 52 7.69 14.64 -3.20
CA GLU A 52 8.94 14.17 -2.57
C GLU A 52 9.69 13.14 -3.45
N GLY A 53 9.03 12.58 -4.47
CA GLY A 53 9.57 11.50 -5.31
C GLY A 53 9.22 10.11 -4.75
N ASP A 54 10.19 9.20 -4.75
CA ASP A 54 9.98 7.82 -4.29
C ASP A 54 9.78 7.78 -2.77
N VAL A 55 8.68 7.14 -2.35
CA VAL A 55 8.35 6.90 -0.93
C VAL A 55 9.07 5.67 -0.38
N SER A 56 9.09 5.52 0.95
CA SER A 56 9.66 4.33 1.60
C SER A 56 8.87 3.06 1.26
N GLU A 57 9.52 1.90 1.41
CA GLU A 57 8.93 0.58 1.19
C GLU A 57 7.63 0.39 1.98
N GLU A 58 7.59 0.80 3.24
CA GLU A 58 6.42 0.66 4.11
C GLU A 58 5.24 1.49 3.62
N VAL A 59 5.49 2.70 3.12
CA VAL A 59 4.43 3.59 2.61
C VAL A 59 3.93 3.09 1.27
N LEU A 60 4.81 2.55 0.42
CA LEU A 60 4.43 1.90 -0.83
C LEU A 60 3.52 0.69 -0.58
N LEU A 61 3.93 -0.22 0.32
CA LEU A 61 3.13 -1.40 0.67
C LEU A 61 1.79 -1.00 1.30
N TYR A 62 1.78 0.06 2.13
CA TYR A 62 0.54 0.62 2.67
C TYR A 62 -0.38 1.20 1.59
N LYS A 63 0.16 1.90 0.59
CA LYS A 63 -0.63 2.40 -0.55
C LYS A 63 -1.24 1.24 -1.34
N ILE A 64 -0.49 0.16 -1.56
CA ILE A 64 -0.96 -1.05 -2.25
C ILE A 64 -2.10 -1.69 -1.46
N SER A 65 -1.98 -1.83 -0.14
CA SER A 65 -3.05 -2.39 0.69
C SER A 65 -4.34 -1.55 0.62
N LEU A 66 -4.22 -0.21 0.61
CA LEU A 66 -5.38 0.68 0.43
C LEU A 66 -6.05 0.52 -0.95
N LEU A 67 -5.26 0.27 -2.00
CA LEU A 67 -5.78 0.00 -3.34
C LEU A 67 -6.51 -1.34 -3.38
N GLU A 68 -5.99 -2.37 -2.70
CA GLU A 68 -6.68 -3.65 -2.55
C GLU A 68 -8.01 -3.52 -1.79
N GLU A 69 -8.01 -2.84 -0.64
CA GLU A 69 -9.21 -2.60 0.16
C GLU A 69 -10.28 -1.79 -0.59
N SER A 70 -9.85 -0.89 -1.49
CA SER A 70 -10.75 -0.15 -2.37
C SER A 70 -11.12 -0.88 -3.67
N SER A 71 -10.81 -2.18 -3.77
CA SER A 71 -11.07 -3.05 -4.93
C SER A 71 -10.41 -2.59 -6.23
N ASN A 72 -9.37 -1.76 -6.15
CA ASN A 72 -8.61 -1.26 -7.29
C ASN A 72 -7.36 -2.13 -7.55
N LEU A 73 -7.60 -3.42 -7.74
CA LEU A 73 -6.57 -4.47 -7.79
C LEU A 73 -5.61 -4.31 -8.97
N GLU A 74 -6.11 -3.88 -10.14
CA GLU A 74 -5.25 -3.64 -11.30
C GLU A 74 -4.25 -2.52 -11.04
N LYS A 75 -4.70 -1.43 -10.41
CA LYS A 75 -3.83 -0.33 -10.01
C LYS A 75 -2.85 -0.75 -8.93
N ALA A 76 -3.28 -1.55 -7.96
CA ALA A 76 -2.40 -2.12 -6.94
C ALA A 76 -1.27 -2.95 -7.56
N LEU A 77 -1.60 -3.82 -8.53
CA LEU A 77 -0.62 -4.63 -9.26
C LEU A 77 0.35 -3.78 -10.08
N MET A 78 -0.15 -2.77 -10.79
CA MET A 78 0.72 -1.84 -11.54
C MET A 78 1.67 -1.08 -10.61
N GLU A 79 1.18 -0.62 -9.46
CA GLU A 79 1.98 0.08 -8.45
C GLU A 79 3.10 -0.83 -7.92
N LEU A 80 2.77 -2.06 -7.53
CA LEU A 80 3.72 -3.04 -7.05
C LEU A 80 4.81 -3.34 -8.09
N LEU A 81 4.43 -3.56 -9.36
CA LEU A 81 5.37 -3.92 -10.43
C LEU A 81 6.26 -2.76 -10.84
N SER A 82 5.70 -1.56 -10.97
CA SER A 82 6.43 -0.35 -11.40
C SER A 82 7.48 0.08 -10.37
N LYS A 83 7.23 -0.18 -9.08
CA LYS A 83 8.09 0.21 -7.96
C LYS A 83 8.82 -0.96 -7.30
N ARG A 84 8.96 -2.08 -8.01
CA ARG A 84 9.68 -3.27 -7.52
C ARG A 84 11.07 -2.96 -6.94
N SER A 85 11.79 -1.99 -7.49
CA SER A 85 13.14 -1.63 -7.03
C SER A 85 13.18 -0.97 -5.64
N ILE A 86 12.05 -0.43 -5.17
CA ILE A 86 11.92 0.16 -3.83
C ILE A 86 11.77 -0.93 -2.77
N ILE A 87 11.15 -2.05 -3.12
CA ILE A 87 10.89 -3.17 -2.20
C ILE A 87 12.15 -4.03 -2.12
N VAL A 88 12.86 -3.91 -1.00
CA VAL A 88 14.13 -4.61 -0.79
C VAL A 88 13.88 -6.09 -0.48
N ASP A 89 12.81 -6.38 0.26
CA ASP A 89 12.43 -7.74 0.59
C ASP A 89 11.74 -8.45 -0.58
N LYS A 90 12.52 -9.31 -1.24
CA LYS A 90 12.07 -10.11 -2.38
C LYS A 90 10.99 -11.13 -2.02
N VAL A 91 10.95 -11.59 -0.76
CA VAL A 91 9.93 -12.55 -0.31
C VAL A 91 8.61 -11.82 -0.15
N THR A 92 8.59 -10.74 0.63
CA THR A 92 7.41 -9.87 0.79
C THR A 92 6.89 -9.39 -0.57
N PHE A 93 7.77 -8.98 -1.48
CA PHE A 93 7.38 -8.63 -2.85
C PHE A 93 6.60 -9.76 -3.55
N LYS A 94 7.13 -10.99 -3.53
CA LYS A 94 6.51 -12.12 -4.23
C LYS A 94 5.20 -12.53 -3.57
N GLU A 95 5.12 -12.52 -2.25
CA GLU A 95 3.88 -12.81 -1.50
C GLU A 95 2.78 -11.82 -1.85
N GLN A 96 3.08 -10.51 -1.84
CA GLN A 96 2.13 -9.47 -2.26
C GLN A 96 1.74 -9.62 -3.74
N HIS A 97 2.71 -9.94 -4.61
CA HIS A 97 2.42 -10.16 -6.02
C HIS A 97 1.49 -11.35 -6.24
N ILE A 98 1.72 -12.46 -5.54
CA ILE A 98 0.84 -13.64 -5.57
C ILE A 98 -0.55 -13.28 -5.06
N SER A 99 -0.66 -12.59 -3.92
CA SER A 99 -1.95 -12.14 -3.36
C SER A 99 -2.77 -11.35 -4.39
N LEU A 100 -2.15 -10.35 -5.02
CA LEU A 100 -2.79 -9.54 -6.05
C LEU A 100 -3.22 -10.35 -7.28
N LEU A 101 -2.37 -11.27 -7.75
CA LEU A 101 -2.70 -12.12 -8.90
C LEU A 101 -3.86 -13.06 -8.58
N VAL A 102 -3.91 -13.63 -7.37
CA VAL A 102 -5.03 -14.48 -6.92
C VAL A 102 -6.32 -13.67 -6.86
N ASN A 103 -6.28 -12.46 -6.28
CA ASN A 103 -7.44 -11.57 -6.20
C ASN A 103 -7.93 -11.12 -7.60
N LEU A 104 -7.05 -11.11 -8.61
CA LEU A 104 -7.36 -10.83 -10.02
C LEU A 104 -7.73 -12.08 -10.83
N ASP A 105 -7.85 -13.25 -10.21
CA ASP A 105 -8.11 -14.55 -10.86
C ASP A 105 -7.04 -14.98 -11.89
N LYS A 106 -5.81 -14.46 -11.77
CA LYS A 106 -4.65 -14.81 -12.61
C LYS A 106 -3.87 -15.99 -12.01
N LEU A 107 -4.57 -17.11 -11.81
CA LEU A 107 -4.07 -18.24 -11.03
C LEU A 107 -2.84 -18.92 -11.62
N ASP A 108 -2.70 -18.96 -12.95
CA ASP A 108 -1.54 -19.57 -13.61
C ASP A 108 -0.24 -18.81 -13.33
N GLU A 109 -0.30 -17.48 -13.30
CA GLU A 109 0.85 -16.62 -12.97
C GLU A 109 1.16 -16.71 -11.48
N ALA A 110 0.13 -16.64 -10.63
CA ALA A 110 0.26 -16.79 -9.19
C ALA A 110 0.93 -18.11 -8.82
N LYS A 111 0.49 -19.23 -9.43
CA LYS A 111 1.03 -20.58 -9.18
C LYS A 111 2.52 -20.68 -9.49
N LYS A 112 3.00 -20.04 -10.57
CA LYS A 112 4.43 -20.06 -10.94
C LYS A 112 5.28 -19.40 -9.85
N LEU A 113 4.88 -18.20 -9.43
CA LEU A 113 5.58 -17.46 -8.37
C LEU A 113 5.52 -18.18 -7.03
N TYR A 114 4.38 -18.81 -6.75
CA TYR A 114 4.17 -19.60 -5.55
C TYR A 114 5.13 -20.80 -5.47
N LEU A 115 5.26 -21.56 -6.57
CA LEU A 115 6.21 -22.67 -6.64
C LEU A 115 7.67 -22.21 -6.49
N GLU A 116 8.01 -21.04 -7.00
CA GLU A 116 9.34 -20.44 -6.77
C GLU A 116 9.58 -20.17 -5.28
N LEU A 117 8.63 -19.55 -4.56
CA LEU A 117 8.75 -19.31 -3.12
C LEU A 117 8.87 -20.62 -2.34
N LEU A 118 8.04 -21.61 -2.66
CA LEU A 118 8.07 -22.92 -2.01
C LEU A 118 9.42 -23.62 -2.24
N SER A 119 10.01 -23.50 -3.43
CA SER A 119 11.35 -24.06 -3.69
C SER A 119 12.47 -23.38 -2.88
N GLN A 120 12.29 -22.11 -2.50
CA GLN A 120 13.25 -21.35 -1.70
C GLN A 120 13.14 -21.67 -0.22
N ASN A 121 11.92 -21.89 0.28
CA ASN A 121 11.65 -22.28 1.66
C ASN A 121 10.52 -23.32 1.74
N PRO A 122 10.83 -24.62 1.55
CA PRO A 122 9.81 -25.68 1.49
C PRO A 122 9.04 -25.91 2.79
N GLU A 123 9.54 -25.42 3.93
CA GLU A 123 8.93 -25.61 5.25
C GLU A 123 7.98 -24.47 5.64
N ASN A 124 7.79 -23.47 4.78
CA ASN A 124 6.88 -22.37 5.06
C ASN A 124 5.43 -22.78 4.77
N TYR A 125 4.72 -23.21 5.80
CA TYR A 125 3.29 -23.59 5.74
C TYR A 125 2.32 -22.40 5.72
N ASN A 126 2.82 -21.15 5.81
CA ASN A 126 1.99 -19.94 5.74
C ASN A 126 1.86 -19.39 4.32
N LEU A 127 2.64 -19.91 3.38
CA LEU A 127 2.39 -19.79 1.94
C LEU A 127 1.16 -20.63 1.61
#